data_AF-A0A960XPK6-F1
#
_entry.id   AF-A0A960XPK6-F1
#
_cell.length_a   1.000
_cell.length_b   1.000
_cell.length_c   1.000
_cell.angle_alpha   90.00
_cell.angle_beta   90.00
_cell.angle_gamma   90.00
#
_symmetry.space_group_name_H-M   'P 1'
#
loop_
_entity.id
_entity.type
_entity.pdbx_description
1 polymer ?
#
loop_
_entity_poly.entity_id
_entity_poly.type
_entity_poly.pdbx_seq_one_letter_code
_entity_poly.pdbx_strand_id
1 'polypeptide(L)' 'KMWQHPATSANVAVLRERGAEFIGPEAGLLACGYEGLGRLWNIEEIADRASELLRPSVAGPR' A
#
# COMPACT_ATOMS: atom_id res chain seq x y z
N LYS A 1 9.35 -8.77 -13.03
CA LYS A 1 8.33 -8.47 -11.99
C LYS A 1 8.66 -7.10 -11.39
N MET A 2 7.91 -6.05 -11.75
CA MET A 2 8.28 -4.66 -11.41
C MET A 2 8.38 -4.41 -9.90
N TRP A 3 7.50 -5.03 -9.10
CA TRP A 3 7.50 -4.87 -7.65
C TRP A 3 8.82 -5.28 -6.98
N GLN A 4 9.47 -6.34 -7.47
CA GLN A 4 10.73 -6.87 -6.93
C GLN A 4 11.97 -6.13 -7.46
N HIS A 5 11.78 -5.14 -8.33
CA HIS A 5 12.89 -4.41 -8.91
C HIS A 5 13.61 -3.59 -7.83
N PRO A 6 14.96 -3.56 -7.78
CA PRO A 6 15.71 -2.83 -6.74
C PRO A 6 15.31 -1.36 -6.60
N ALA A 7 15.03 -0.68 -7.71
CA ALA A 7 14.57 0.71 -7.69
C ALA A 7 13.20 0.87 -7.00
N THR A 8 12.28 -0.09 -7.20
CA THR A 8 10.97 -0.06 -6.55
C THR A 8 11.12 -0.29 -5.05
N SER A 9 11.93 -1.28 -4.64
CA SER A 9 12.22 -1.54 -3.22
C SER A 9 12.85 -0.34 -2.52
N ALA A 10 13.80 0.34 -3.17
CA ALA A 10 14.43 1.54 -2.63
C ALA A 10 13.43 2.70 -2.47
N ASN A 11 12.58 2.93 -3.46
CA ASN A 11 11.54 3.97 -3.37
C ASN A 11 10.52 3.68 -2.26
N VAL A 12 10.12 2.42 -2.09
CA VAL A 12 9.21 2.01 -1.00
C VAL A 12 9.83 2.27 0.37
N ALA A 13 11.12 1.97 0.54
CA ALA A 13 11.84 2.26 1.79
C ALA A 13 11.84 3.77 2.09
N VAL A 14 12.18 4.61 1.11
CA VAL A 14 12.18 6.08 1.26
C VAL A 14 10.79 6.62 1.63
N LEU A 15 9.72 6.09 1.01
CA LEU A 15 8.36 6.53 1.33
C LEU A 15 7.96 6.14 2.76
N ARG A 16 8.31 4.93 3.21
CA ARG A 16 8.07 4.49 4.59
C ARG A 16 8.83 5.33 5.61
N GLU A 17 10.09 5.67 5.33
CA GLU A 17 10.88 6.58 6.16
C GLU A 17 10.25 7.97 6.30
N ARG A 18 9.55 8.44 5.26
CA ARG A 18 8.82 9.71 5.26
C ARG A 18 7.45 9.63 5.96
N GLY A 19 7.09 8.47 6.52
CA GLY A 19 5.82 8.25 7.23
C GLY A 19 4.65 7.93 6.32
N ALA A 20 4.88 7.54 5.06
CA ALA A 20 3.80 7.07 4.21
C ALA A 20 3.31 5.69 4.67
N GLU A 21 1.99 5.57 4.85
CA GLU A 21 1.36 4.28 5.07
C GLU A 21 1.42 3.44 3.78
N PHE A 22 1.72 2.15 3.93
CA PHE A 22 1.83 1.23 2.80
C PHE A 22 0.87 0.06 2.95
N ILE A 23 -0.07 -0.05 2.02
CA ILE A 23 -0.98 -1.19 1.90
C ILE A 23 -0.71 -1.96 0.61
N GLY A 24 -0.63 -3.28 0.72
CA GLY A 24 -0.25 -4.16 -0.38
C GLY A 24 1.20 -4.02 -0.86
N PRO A 25 1.49 -4.51 -2.08
CA PRO A 25 0.59 -5.12 -3.05
C PRO A 25 0.20 -6.56 -2.72
N GLU A 26 -0.78 -7.09 -3.44
CA GLU A 26 -1.23 -8.48 -3.36
C GLU A 26 -0.57 -9.37 -4.41
N ALA A 27 -0.58 -10.67 -4.14
CA ALA A 27 -0.35 -11.69 -5.14
C ALA A 27 -1.65 -11.99 -5.90
N GLY A 28 -1.58 -12.11 -7.22
CA GLY A 28 -2.73 -12.50 -8.04
C GLY A 28 -2.46 -12.31 -9.52
N LEU A 29 -3.51 -12.39 -10.35
CA LEU A 29 -3.42 -12.18 -11.79
C LEU A 29 -3.02 -10.73 -12.09
N LEU A 30 -1.88 -10.57 -12.78
CA LEU A 30 -1.37 -9.27 -13.20
C LEU A 30 -1.86 -8.94 -14.62
N ALA A 31 -1.77 -7.65 -15.00
CA ALA A 31 -2.22 -7.16 -16.31
C ALA A 31 -1.53 -7.84 -17.51
N CYS A 32 -0.36 -8.41 -17.30
CA CYS A 32 0.41 -9.18 -18.30
C CYS A 32 -0.01 -10.65 -18.42
N GLY A 33 -1.04 -11.09 -17.69
CA GLY A 33 -1.64 -12.42 -17.83
C GLY A 33 -0.95 -13.54 -17.04
N TYR A 34 -0.01 -13.23 -16.14
CA TYR A 34 0.57 -14.20 -15.21
C TYR A 34 0.30 -13.83 -13.75
N GLU A 35 0.37 -14.82 -12.86
CA GLU A 35 0.22 -14.61 -11.42
C GLU A 35 1.51 -14.14 -10.76
N GLY A 36 1.43 -13.10 -9.94
CA GLY A 36 2.57 -12.60 -9.19
C GLY A 36 2.22 -11.51 -8.19
N LEU A 37 3.22 -11.13 -7.41
CA LEU A 37 3.14 -10.01 -6.48
C LEU A 37 3.20 -8.68 -7.23
N GLY A 38 2.27 -7.78 -6.94
CA GLY A 38 2.15 -6.48 -7.62
C GLY A 38 0.72 -6.14 -8.06
N ARG A 39 -0.26 -7.00 -7.75
CA ARG A 39 -1.67 -6.68 -7.96
C ARG A 39 -2.07 -5.56 -6.99
N LEU A 40 -2.91 -4.64 -7.47
CA LEU A 40 -3.57 -3.68 -6.59
C LEU A 40 -4.33 -4.44 -5.50
N TRP A 41 -4.26 -3.94 -4.27
CA TRP A 41 -5.09 -4.46 -3.18
C TRP A 41 -6.58 -4.41 -3.54
N ASN A 42 -7.38 -5.19 -2.82
CA ASN A 42 -8.83 -5.09 -2.92
C ASN A 42 -9.29 -3.63 -2.68
N ILE A 43 -10.24 -3.17 -3.51
CA ILE A 43 -10.64 -1.75 -3.54
C ILE A 43 -11.38 -1.37 -2.25
N GLU A 44 -12.23 -2.27 -1.76
CA GLU A 44 -12.97 -2.09 -0.52
C GLU A 44 -12.01 -1.97 0.66
N GLU A 45 -10.98 -2.84 0.74
CA GLU A 45 -9.94 -2.78 1.78
C GLU A 45 -9.09 -1.50 1.71
N ILE A 46 -8.79 -1.00 0.50
CA ILE A 46 -8.11 0.29 0.32
C ILE A 46 -8.97 1.43 0.87
N ALA A 47 -10.27 1.44 0.55
CA ALA A 47 -11.19 2.48 1.00
C ALA A 47 -11.38 2.45 2.53
N ASP A 48 -11.46 1.26 3.11
CA ASP A 48 -11.58 1.07 4.56
C ASP A 48 -10.33 1.57 5.28
N ARG A 49 -9.14 1.17 4.82
CA ARG A 49 -7.87 1.65 5.41
C ARG A 49 -7.73 3.17 5.30
N ALA A 50 -8.00 3.73 4.13
CA ALA A 50 -7.96 5.18 3.95
C ALA A 50 -8.91 5.90 4.91
N SER A 51 -10.12 5.37 5.08
CA SER A 51 -11.10 5.91 6.02
C SER A 51 -10.61 5.84 7.46
N GLU A 52 -9.97 4.75 7.89
CA GLU A 52 -9.37 4.63 9.22
C GLU A 52 -8.29 5.66 9.48
N LEU A 53 -7.39 5.89 8.52
CA LEU A 53 -6.28 6.84 8.64
C LEU A 53 -6.77 8.29 8.74
N LEU A 54 -7.89 8.60 8.10
CA LEU A 54 -8.50 9.93 8.09
C LEU A 54 -9.41 10.19 9.29
N ARG A 55 -9.78 9.16 10.06
CA ARG A 55 -10.58 9.36 11.27
C ARG A 55 -9.80 10.25 12.23
N PRO A 56 -10.39 11.36 12.70
CA PRO A 56 -9.74 12.19 13.68
C PRO A 56 -9.46 11.35 14.93
N SER A 57 -8.21 11.36 15.38
CA SER A 57 -7.86 10.88 16.72
C SER A 57 -8.77 11.63 17.70
N VAL A 58 -9.54 10.89 18.50
CA VAL A 58 -10.24 11.45 19.66
C VAL A 58 -9.16 11.79 20.69
N ALA A 59 -8.39 12.84 20.42
CA ALA A 59 -7.54 13.48 21.40
C ALA A 59 -8.50 14.19 22.35
N GLY A 60 -8.68 13.61 23.54
CA GLY A 60 -9.36 14.23 24.66
C GLY A 60 -8.75 15.62 24.98
N PRO A 61 -9.49 16.46 25.72
CA PRO A 61 -9.15 17.87 25.89
C PRO A 61 -7.74 18.02 26.46
N ARG A 62 -6.92 18.83 25.76
CA ARG A 62 -5.62 19.33 26.26
C ARG A 62 -5.86 20.33 27.39
#